data_AF-A0A4U7DQV9-F1
#
_entry.id   AF-A0A4U7DQV9-F1
#
_cell.length_a   1.000
_cell.length_b   1.000
_cell.length_c   1.000
_cell.angle_alpha   90.00
_cell.angle_beta   90.00
_cell.angle_gamma   90.00
#
_symmetry.space_group_name_H-M   'P 1'
#
loop_
_entity.id
_entity.type
_entity.pdbx_description
1 polymer ?
#
loop_
_entity_poly.entity_id
_entity_poly.type
_entity_poly.pdbx_seq_one_letter_code
_entity_poly.pdbx_strand_id
1 'polypeptide(L)'
;MADTDNPDAPEEVGVSTNFIPGGGITSFLPGGDESHLGIPGETIENGKYIGLARIWSGDRRVDIRFRITNDELEEKRDYYYKGEKFSTDDWDEPAASWYNNHVQLPEGVTHSLRSYIELYLEGWDIDEIGELWRLEYEEHN
;
A
#
# COMPACT_ATOMS: atom_id res chain seq x y z
N MET A 1 -40.78 -20.62 -17.15
CA MET A 1 -40.39 -21.31 -15.92
C MET A 1 -39.06 -20.72 -15.53
N ALA A 2 -39.07 -19.88 -14.49
CA ALA A 2 -37.86 -19.39 -13.83
C ALA A 2 -37.37 -20.46 -12.83
N ASP A 3 -36.18 -20.23 -12.29
CA ASP A 3 -35.33 -21.04 -11.38
C ASP A 3 -34.16 -21.72 -12.12
N THR A 4 -32.90 -21.46 -11.79
CA THR A 4 -32.33 -21.02 -10.50
C THR A 4 -31.18 -20.03 -10.70
N ASP A 5 -31.40 -18.81 -10.21
CA ASP A 5 -30.35 -17.98 -9.64
C ASP A 5 -29.69 -18.82 -8.52
N ASN A 6 -28.40 -19.09 -8.64
CA ASN A 6 -27.67 -19.82 -7.61
C ASN A 6 -26.96 -18.79 -6.72
N PRO A 7 -27.54 -18.42 -5.55
CA PRO A 7 -26.96 -17.42 -4.65
C PRO A 7 -25.69 -17.91 -3.93
N ASP A 8 -25.26 -19.16 -4.18
CA ASP A 8 -24.10 -19.81 -3.54
C ASP A 8 -22.86 -19.92 -4.45
N ALA A 9 -22.77 -19.13 -5.52
CA ALA A 9 -21.43 -18.87 -6.06
C ALA A 9 -20.70 -18.04 -4.99
N PRO A 10 -19.58 -18.51 -4.40
CA PRO A 10 -18.76 -17.61 -3.60
C PRO A 10 -18.44 -16.44 -4.54
N GLU A 11 -18.92 -15.24 -4.18
CA GLU A 11 -18.47 -14.01 -4.82
C GLU A 11 -16.96 -14.15 -4.91
N GLU A 12 -16.38 -14.03 -6.11
CA GLU A 12 -14.93 -14.03 -6.25
C GLU A 12 -14.40 -13.05 -5.21
N VAL A 13 -13.80 -13.58 -4.13
CA VAL A 13 -13.34 -12.78 -3.00
C VAL A 13 -12.04 -12.13 -3.44
N GLY A 14 -12.10 -11.31 -4.49
CA GLY A 14 -10.96 -10.71 -5.14
C GLY A 14 -10.25 -9.75 -4.19
N VAL A 15 -8.95 -9.57 -4.40
CA VAL A 15 -8.22 -8.49 -3.75
C VAL A 15 -8.72 -7.17 -4.33
N SER A 16 -9.09 -6.24 -3.46
CA SER A 16 -9.31 -4.85 -3.89
C SER A 16 -8.30 -3.94 -3.23
N THR A 17 -7.65 -3.11 -4.03
CA THR A 17 -6.65 -2.16 -3.57
C THR A 17 -7.11 -0.73 -3.84
N ASN A 18 -6.72 0.18 -2.97
CA ASN A 18 -6.98 1.60 -3.14
C ASN A 18 -5.83 2.40 -2.53
N PHE A 19 -5.37 3.44 -3.21
CA PHE A 19 -4.40 4.37 -2.68
C PHE A 19 -5.06 5.69 -2.29
N ILE A 20 -4.86 6.09 -1.04
CA ILE A 20 -5.40 7.31 -0.44
C ILE A 20 -4.24 8.28 -0.20
N PRO A 21 -4.17 9.40 -0.96
CA PRO A 21 -3.17 10.43 -0.75
C PRO A 21 -3.15 10.97 0.67
N GLY A 22 -1.94 11.17 1.21
CA GLY A 22 -1.72 11.79 2.52
C GLY A 22 -1.44 13.29 2.47
N GLY A 23 -1.70 13.94 1.33
CA GLY A 23 -1.31 15.30 0.98
C GLY A 23 -1.65 15.59 -0.48
N GLY A 24 -1.24 16.76 -1.01
CA GLY A 24 -1.57 17.25 -2.35
C GLY A 24 -0.99 16.42 -3.51
N ILE A 25 -1.51 15.22 -3.73
CA ILE A 25 -1.31 14.40 -4.93
C ILE A 25 -2.03 15.02 -6.15
N THR A 26 -2.73 16.13 -6.01
CA THR A 26 -3.42 16.83 -7.11
C THR A 26 -2.47 17.38 -8.20
N SER A 27 -1.17 17.45 -7.95
CA SER A 27 -0.13 17.79 -8.95
C SER A 27 0.46 16.56 -9.64
N PHE A 28 0.04 15.36 -9.24
CA PHE A 28 0.39 14.12 -9.90
C PHE A 28 -0.32 14.08 -11.24
N LEU A 29 0.46 14.15 -12.32
CA LEU A 29 -0.04 14.01 -13.68
C LEU A 29 0.23 12.57 -14.15
N PRO A 30 -0.80 11.73 -14.21
CA PRO A 30 -0.78 10.50 -14.99
C PRO A 30 -0.25 10.71 -16.42
N GLY A 31 1.02 10.38 -16.67
CA GLY A 31 1.62 10.45 -18.01
C GLY A 31 2.00 11.86 -18.48
N GLY A 32 2.21 12.82 -17.59
CA GLY A 32 2.69 14.16 -17.91
C GLY A 32 4.18 14.36 -17.62
N ASP A 33 4.86 15.08 -18.50
CA ASP A 33 6.27 15.49 -18.44
C ASP A 33 6.75 15.84 -17.01
N GLU A 34 7.56 14.96 -16.42
CA GLU A 34 8.07 15.02 -15.04
C GLU A 34 9.23 16.03 -14.89
N SER A 35 9.07 17.23 -15.46
CA SER A 35 10.01 18.32 -15.24
C SER A 35 9.43 19.30 -14.20
N HIS A 36 10.02 19.24 -12.99
CA HIS A 36 10.08 20.33 -11.99
C HIS A 36 9.11 20.39 -10.80
N LEU A 37 8.24 19.42 -10.55
CA LEU A 37 7.38 19.46 -9.35
C LEU A 37 7.78 18.36 -8.35
N GLY A 38 8.52 18.75 -7.30
CA GLY A 38 8.83 17.86 -6.18
C GLY A 38 7.56 17.32 -5.50
N ILE A 39 7.66 16.19 -4.81
CA ILE A 39 6.49 15.50 -4.23
C ILE A 39 5.75 16.42 -3.24
N PRO A 40 4.44 16.65 -3.33
CA PRO A 40 3.69 17.38 -2.30
C PRO A 40 3.11 16.40 -1.26
N GLY A 41 3.97 15.80 -0.45
CA GLY A 41 3.57 15.04 0.74
C GLY A 41 3.44 15.92 1.98
N GLU A 42 2.65 15.49 2.97
CA GLU A 42 2.53 16.21 4.25
C GLU A 42 3.81 16.00 5.08
N THR A 43 4.48 17.10 5.45
CA THR A 43 5.65 17.02 6.34
C THR A 43 5.19 16.68 7.74
N ILE A 44 5.71 15.59 8.28
CA ILE A 44 5.48 15.11 9.64
C ILE A 44 6.79 15.14 10.43
N GLU A 45 6.73 14.97 11.76
CA GLU A 45 7.92 15.02 12.64
C GLU A 45 9.05 14.08 12.20
N ASN A 46 8.69 12.92 11.64
CA ASN A 46 9.60 11.85 11.27
C ASN A 46 9.57 11.57 9.76
N GLY A 47 9.64 12.61 8.93
CA GLY A 47 9.74 12.49 7.47
C GLY A 47 8.57 13.11 6.71
N LYS A 48 8.33 12.62 5.50
CA LYS A 48 7.30 13.16 4.61
C LYS A 48 6.29 12.08 4.29
N TYR A 49 5.06 12.25 4.78
CA TYR A 49 3.97 11.32 4.55
C TYR A 49 3.45 11.45 3.12
N ILE A 50 3.37 10.32 2.43
CA ILE A 50 3.00 10.25 1.01
C ILE A 50 1.54 9.84 0.86
N GLY A 51 1.13 8.81 1.61
CA GLY A 51 -0.24 8.31 1.58
C GLY A 51 -0.36 6.91 2.14
N LEU A 52 -1.53 6.32 1.90
CA LEU A 52 -1.97 5.05 2.45
C LEU A 52 -2.46 4.14 1.32
N ALA A 53 -1.84 2.99 1.12
CA ALA A 53 -2.46 1.89 0.40
C ALA A 53 -3.40 1.13 1.34
N ARG A 54 -4.59 0.83 0.86
CA ARG A 54 -5.59 0.01 1.54
C ARG A 54 -5.92 -1.19 0.68
N ILE A 55 -5.76 -2.36 1.25
CA ILE A 55 -5.88 -3.64 0.56
C ILE A 55 -6.92 -4.46 1.32
N TRP A 56 -7.93 -4.99 0.62
CA TRP A 56 -8.97 -5.84 1.19
C TRP A 56 -8.95 -7.22 0.56
N SER A 57 -9.21 -8.23 1.39
CA SER A 57 -9.49 -9.61 0.98
C SER A 57 -10.59 -10.16 1.90
N GLY A 58 -11.85 -10.10 1.41
CA GLY A 58 -13.04 -10.41 2.22
C GLY A 58 -13.12 -9.56 3.49
N ASP A 59 -13.18 -10.22 4.66
CA ASP A 59 -13.25 -9.57 5.98
C ASP A 59 -11.89 -9.04 6.51
N ARG A 60 -10.82 -9.20 5.73
CA ARG A 60 -9.46 -8.79 6.10
C ARG A 60 -9.08 -7.52 5.37
N ARG A 61 -8.36 -6.63 6.06
CA ARG A 61 -7.78 -5.42 5.48
C ARG A 61 -6.35 -5.20 5.95
N VAL A 62 -5.51 -4.73 5.04
CA VAL A 62 -4.18 -4.19 5.36
C VAL A 62 -4.15 -2.73 4.93
N ASP A 63 -3.81 -1.83 5.85
CA ASP A 63 -3.54 -0.43 5.58
C ASP A 63 -2.01 -0.23 5.65
N ILE A 64 -1.37 0.12 4.53
CA ILE A 64 0.07 0.34 4.40
C ILE A 64 0.33 1.82 4.19
N ARG A 65 1.01 2.44 5.15
CA ARG A 65 1.38 3.85 5.11
C ARG A 65 2.77 3.99 4.52
N PHE A 66 2.95 4.97 3.65
CA PHE A 66 4.24 5.27 3.04
C PHE A 66 4.74 6.63 3.51
N ARG A 67 6.02 6.69 3.87
CA ARG A 67 6.72 7.95 4.14
C ARG A 67 8.11 7.95 3.53
N ILE A 68 8.67 9.15 3.38
CA ILE A 68 10.07 9.34 2.99
C ILE A 68 10.85 9.92 4.17
N THR A 69 11.93 9.26 4.56
CA THR A 69 12.84 9.67 5.63
C THR A 69 14.28 9.54 5.14
N ASN A 70 15.11 10.58 5.23
CA ASN A 70 16.52 10.54 4.81
C ASN A 70 16.76 9.92 3.40
N ASP A 71 15.91 10.29 2.44
CA ASP A 71 15.94 9.73 1.08
C ASP A 71 15.68 8.21 1.02
N GLU A 72 15.01 7.65 2.02
CA GLU A 72 14.54 6.26 2.05
C GLU A 72 13.01 6.21 2.09
N LEU A 73 12.42 5.27 1.37
CA LEU A 73 10.99 4.98 1.37
C LEU A 73 10.71 3.90 2.42
N GLU A 74 9.97 4.28 3.45
CA GLU A 74 9.62 3.43 4.58
C GLU A 74 8.12 3.13 4.58
N GLU A 75 7.78 1.95 5.10
CA GLU A 75 6.41 1.44 5.18
C GLU A 75 5.98 1.23 6.63
N LYS A 76 4.69 1.36 6.90
CA LYS A 76 4.09 0.92 8.15
C LYS A 76 2.78 0.22 7.88
N ARG A 77 2.60 -0.98 8.43
CA ARG A 77 1.45 -1.85 8.17
C ARG A 77 0.52 -1.92 9.39
N ASP A 78 -0.76 -1.68 9.13
CA ASP A 78 -1.84 -1.91 10.09
C ASP A 78 -2.77 -3.00 9.53
N TYR A 79 -2.97 -4.08 10.27
CA TYR A 79 -3.84 -5.19 9.90
C TYR A 79 -5.20 -5.07 10.60
N TYR A 80 -6.26 -5.43 9.89
CA TYR A 80 -7.62 -5.43 10.42
C TYR A 80 -8.34 -6.72 10.05
N TYR A 81 -9.07 -7.28 11.02
CA TYR A 81 -9.94 -8.42 10.80
C TYR A 81 -11.17 -8.32 11.69
N LYS A 82 -12.37 -8.41 11.10
CA LYS A 82 -13.65 -8.35 11.83
C LYS A 82 -13.79 -7.18 12.82
N GLY A 83 -13.14 -6.05 12.52
CA GLY A 83 -13.16 -4.84 13.34
C GLY A 83 -12.05 -4.73 14.38
N GLU A 84 -11.25 -5.79 14.59
CA GLU A 84 -10.04 -5.73 15.40
C GLU A 84 -8.88 -5.16 14.58
N LYS A 85 -8.03 -4.37 15.25
CA LYS A 85 -6.82 -3.78 14.67
C LYS A 85 -5.60 -4.40 15.36
N PHE A 86 -4.66 -4.88 14.56
CA PHE A 86 -3.33 -5.31 14.98
C PHE A 86 -2.32 -4.43 14.22
N SER A 87 -1.45 -3.72 14.92
CA SER A 87 -0.48 -2.82 14.29
C SER A 87 0.93 -3.24 14.61
N THR A 88 1.84 -3.06 13.67
CA THR A 88 3.24 -2.90 14.00
C THR A 88 3.41 -1.51 14.65
N ASP A 89 4.09 -1.45 15.80
CA ASP A 89 4.30 -0.17 16.50
C ASP A 89 5.29 0.71 15.73
N ASP A 90 6.22 0.10 15.01
CA ASP A 90 7.31 0.75 14.30
C ASP A 90 7.13 0.79 12.78
N TRP A 91 7.94 1.62 12.12
CA TRP A 91 8.09 1.60 10.67
C TRP A 91 9.04 0.48 10.29
N ASP A 92 8.72 -0.22 9.21
CA ASP A 92 9.54 -1.29 8.67
C ASP A 92 10.84 -0.73 8.06
N GLU A 93 11.80 -1.63 7.81
CA GLU A 93 13.03 -1.28 7.10
C GLU A 93 12.73 -0.64 5.73
N PRO A 94 13.61 0.25 5.24
CA PRO A 94 13.47 0.86 3.92
C PRO A 94 13.24 -0.19 2.83
N ALA A 95 12.12 -0.08 2.13
CA ALA A 95 11.80 -0.97 1.02
C ALA A 95 12.48 -0.53 -0.28
N ALA A 96 12.82 0.76 -0.40
CA ALA A 96 13.46 1.34 -1.57
C ALA A 96 14.08 2.70 -1.23
N SER A 97 15.06 3.13 -2.03
CA SER A 97 15.67 4.46 -1.86
C SER A 97 15.00 5.50 -2.76
N TRP A 98 14.88 6.71 -2.24
CA TRP A 98 14.40 7.88 -2.96
C TRP A 98 15.58 8.64 -3.59
N TYR A 99 15.70 8.60 -4.92
CA TYR A 99 16.80 9.23 -5.63
C TYR A 99 16.30 10.12 -6.76
N ASN A 100 16.71 11.39 -6.78
CA ASN A 100 16.35 12.36 -7.82
C ASN A 100 14.84 12.38 -8.15
N ASN A 101 14.00 12.36 -7.11
CA ASN A 101 12.54 12.30 -7.22
C ASN A 101 11.95 10.99 -7.78
N HIS A 102 12.70 9.90 -7.73
CA HIS A 102 12.26 8.58 -8.16
C HIS A 102 12.48 7.55 -7.05
N VAL A 103 11.71 6.47 -7.09
CA VAL A 103 11.93 5.29 -6.26
C VAL A 103 12.92 4.38 -6.99
N GLN A 104 14.08 4.14 -6.39
CA GLN A 104 15.02 3.12 -6.86
C GLN A 104 14.89 1.88 -5.99
N LEU A 105 14.47 0.78 -6.60
CA LEU A 105 14.41 -0.52 -5.94
C LEU A 105 15.82 -1.04 -5.62
N PRO A 106 15.99 -1.94 -4.64
CA PRO A 106 17.27 -2.57 -4.32
C PRO A 106 17.96 -3.25 -5.51
N GLU A 107 17.18 -3.73 -6.49
CA GLU A 107 17.68 -4.35 -7.72
C GLU A 107 18.22 -3.32 -8.74
N GLY A 108 18.16 -2.03 -8.41
CA GLY A 108 18.67 -0.92 -9.21
C GLY A 108 17.66 -0.36 -10.23
N VAL A 109 16.45 -0.91 -10.30
CA VAL A 109 15.39 -0.45 -11.21
C VAL A 109 14.76 0.82 -10.65
N THR A 110 14.64 1.85 -11.50
CA THR A 110 14.06 3.13 -11.12
C THR A 110 12.62 3.25 -11.61
N HIS A 111 11.74 3.64 -10.71
CA HIS A 111 10.32 3.85 -10.94
C HIS A 111 9.92 5.28 -10.56
N SER A 112 8.95 5.83 -11.27
CA SER A 112 8.18 6.95 -10.72
C SER A 112 7.48 6.47 -9.44
N LEU A 113 7.19 7.39 -8.51
CA LEU A 113 6.42 7.06 -7.31
C LEU A 113 5.07 6.40 -7.67
N ARG A 114 4.45 6.84 -8.77
CA ARG A 114 3.23 6.25 -9.32
C ARG A 114 3.40 4.78 -9.65
N SER A 115 4.31 4.51 -10.58
CA SER A 115 4.52 3.16 -11.10
C SER A 115 5.00 2.23 -10.00
N TYR A 116 5.75 2.75 -9.03
CA TYR A 116 6.10 1.98 -7.85
C TYR A 116 4.86 1.60 -7.04
N ILE A 117 3.99 2.57 -6.70
CA ILE A 117 2.74 2.29 -5.96
C ILE A 117 1.82 1.35 -6.75
N GLU A 118 1.66 1.55 -8.06
CA GLU A 118 0.84 0.68 -8.91
C GLU A 118 1.39 -0.76 -8.95
N LEU A 119 2.68 -0.94 -9.24
CA LEU A 119 3.32 -2.26 -9.20
C LEU A 119 3.22 -2.91 -7.82
N TYR A 120 3.43 -2.12 -6.78
CA TYR A 120 3.35 -2.59 -5.41
C TYR A 120 1.93 -3.07 -5.08
N LEU A 121 0.90 -2.31 -5.46
CA LEU A 121 -0.50 -2.67 -5.23
C LEU A 121 -0.95 -3.87 -6.08
N GLU A 122 -0.46 -3.98 -7.31
CA GLU A 122 -0.74 -5.11 -8.21
C GLU A 122 -0.06 -6.41 -7.77
N GLY A 123 1.00 -6.31 -6.95
CA GLY A 123 1.76 -7.45 -6.47
C GLY A 123 1.07 -8.30 -5.39
N TRP A 124 -0.04 -7.83 -4.81
CA TRP A 124 -0.67 -8.50 -3.68
C TRP A 124 -1.63 -9.60 -4.10
N ASP A 125 -1.40 -10.80 -3.56
CA ASP A 125 -2.33 -11.93 -3.70
C ASP A 125 -3.17 -12.20 -2.43
N ILE A 126 -4.30 -12.88 -2.62
CA ILE A 126 -5.19 -13.33 -1.52
C ILE A 126 -4.42 -14.17 -0.50
N ASP A 127 -3.56 -15.07 -0.99
CA ASP A 127 -2.84 -16.01 -0.13
C ASP A 127 -1.79 -15.27 0.73
N GLU A 128 -1.12 -14.24 0.18
CA GLU A 128 -0.16 -13.41 0.93
C GLU A 128 -0.84 -12.60 2.03
N ILE A 129 -1.99 -11.99 1.75
CA ILE A 129 -2.77 -11.25 2.76
C ILE A 129 -3.26 -12.20 3.86
N GLY A 130 -3.67 -13.41 3.48
CA GLY A 130 -4.11 -14.45 4.40
C GLY A 130 -2.96 -14.97 5.29
N GLU A 131 -1.79 -15.20 4.70
CA GLU A 131 -0.60 -15.70 5.39
C GLU A 131 0.01 -14.66 6.32
N LEU A 132 0.19 -13.41 5.87
CA LEU A 132 0.65 -12.31 6.71
C LEU A 132 -0.28 -12.11 7.90
N TRP A 133 -1.59 -12.16 7.68
CA TRP A 133 -2.55 -12.09 8.78
C TRP A 133 -2.38 -13.25 9.76
N ARG A 134 -2.20 -14.49 9.27
CA ARG A 134 -2.04 -15.67 10.13
C ARG A 134 -0.79 -15.57 10.99
N LEU A 135 0.35 -15.20 10.39
CA LEU A 135 1.63 -15.07 11.08
C LEU A 135 1.54 -14.02 12.19
N GLU A 136 1.03 -12.83 11.87
CA GLU A 136 0.88 -11.74 12.84
C GLU A 136 -0.11 -12.09 13.96
N TYR A 137 -1.23 -12.75 13.63
CA TYR A 137 -2.21 -13.19 14.62
C TYR A 137 -1.62 -14.25 15.58
N GLU A 138 -0.85 -15.20 15.07
CA GLU A 138 -0.18 -16.24 15.87
C GLU A 138 0.97 -15.70 16.73
N GLU A 139 1.67 -14.63 16.31
CA GLU A 139 2.71 -14.00 17.12
C GLU A 139 2.13 -13.14 18.27
N HIS A 140 0.93 -12.59 18.08
CA HIS A 140 0.31 -11.65 19.02
C HIS A 140 -0.81 -12.28 19.90
N ASN A 141 -1.14 -13.57 19.73
CA ASN A 141 -2.09 -14.32 20.57
C ASN A 141 -1.52 -15.67 21.03
#